data_AF-A0A951B5P4-F1
#
_entry.id   AF-A0A951B5P4-F1
#
_cell.length_a   1.000
_cell.length_b   1.000
_cell.length_c   1.000
_cell.angle_alpha   90.00
_cell.angle_beta   90.00
_cell.angle_gamma   90.00
#
_symmetry.space_group_name_H-M   'P 1'
#
loop_
_entity.id
_entity.type
_entity.pdbx_description
1 polymer ?
#
loop_
_entity_poly.entity_id
_entity_poly.type
_entity_poly.pdbx_seq_one_letter_code
_entity_poly.pdbx_strand_id
1 'polypeptide(L)'
;MKQYPAKPLCGALCVAVARAIAFTPLASSQADDDSSSIFGVRIPTGYRQWELIARSHEAGDFNELRVILGNATATTAYREGTLPFPDGAILVKLAWKREPSLEFPGAFVPGHATTVQIMVKDPKRYASMAAGASAADEVHNLIVCTLCSCYPRPALGLPPDWYKLKPYRSRVVSEPRIVLAEFGTIIPDDVEIRVSDATAMVRYLVLPKRPEGTADYTEDALAELVTHDAMIRAIPVTIDNGRTA
;
A
#
# COMPACT_ATOMS: atom_id res chain seq x y z
N MET A 1 40.96 -30.26 43.78
CA MET A 1 40.38 -30.88 44.99
C MET A 1 40.27 -29.85 46.09
N LYS A 2 39.06 -29.35 46.37
CA LYS A 2 38.73 -28.61 47.60
C LYS A 2 37.45 -29.25 48.13
N GLN A 3 37.60 -30.08 49.15
CA GLN A 3 36.53 -30.77 49.87
C GLN A 3 35.79 -29.75 50.75
N TYR A 4 34.47 -29.73 50.67
CA TYR A 4 33.61 -29.04 51.63
C TYR A 4 32.92 -30.10 52.53
N PRO A 5 32.84 -29.89 53.85
CA PRO A 5 32.31 -30.87 54.77
C PRO A 5 30.77 -30.91 54.75
N ALA A 6 30.21 -32.11 54.77
CA ALA A 6 28.78 -32.36 54.95
C ALA A 6 28.34 -32.01 56.38
N LYS A 7 27.17 -31.38 56.51
CA LYS A 7 26.46 -31.15 57.79
C LYS A 7 25.01 -31.65 57.68
N PRO A 8 24.40 -32.00 58.83
CA PRO A 8 23.43 -33.10 58.93
C PRO A 8 21.99 -32.71 58.61
N LEU A 9 21.20 -33.71 58.20
CA LEU A 9 19.74 -33.66 58.16
C LEU A 9 19.19 -33.31 59.55
N CYS A 10 18.50 -32.18 59.65
CA CYS A 10 17.64 -31.87 60.79
C CYS A 10 16.21 -31.72 60.26
N GLY A 11 15.36 -32.68 60.61
CA GLY A 11 13.93 -32.64 60.30
C GLY A 11 13.27 -31.52 61.08
N ALA A 12 12.66 -30.58 60.37
CA ALA A 12 11.73 -29.63 60.92
C ALA A 12 10.37 -29.83 60.23
N LEU A 13 9.42 -30.32 61.02
CA LEU A 13 8.01 -30.41 60.70
C LEU A 13 7.47 -28.98 60.58
N CYS A 14 7.35 -28.46 59.35
CA CYS A 14 6.65 -27.20 59.10
C CYS A 14 5.28 -27.50 58.49
N VAL A 15 4.25 -27.43 59.34
CA VAL A 15 2.84 -27.34 58.93
C VAL A 15 2.66 -26.00 58.22
N ALA A 16 2.61 -26.02 56.89
CA ALA A 16 2.29 -24.84 56.09
C ALA A 16 0.82 -24.92 55.65
N VAL A 17 0.04 -23.96 56.12
CA VAL A 17 -1.37 -23.73 55.81
C VAL A 17 -1.56 -23.59 54.30
N ALA A 18 -2.38 -24.46 53.70
CA ALA A 18 -2.74 -24.36 52.28
C ALA A 18 -3.59 -23.09 52.05
N ARG A 19 -2.95 -21.99 51.64
CA ARG A 19 -3.65 -20.88 51.01
C ARG A 19 -4.05 -21.31 49.60
N ALA A 20 -5.35 -21.52 49.38
CA ALA A 20 -5.91 -21.61 48.06
C ALA A 20 -5.64 -20.28 47.33
N ILE A 21 -4.60 -20.25 46.49
CA ILE A 21 -4.42 -19.18 45.51
C ILE A 21 -5.48 -19.45 44.45
N ALA A 22 -6.57 -18.69 44.49
CA ALA A 22 -7.46 -18.60 43.36
C ALA A 22 -6.64 -18.05 42.18
N PHE A 23 -6.26 -18.94 41.26
CA PHE A 23 -5.83 -18.53 39.93
C PHE A 23 -7.06 -17.93 39.26
N THR A 24 -7.28 -16.63 39.46
CA THR A 24 -7.99 -15.86 38.46
C THR A 24 -7.17 -15.99 37.19
N PRO A 25 -7.69 -16.61 36.11
CA PRO A 25 -6.98 -16.54 34.86
C PRO A 25 -6.87 -15.04 34.56
N LEU A 26 -5.64 -14.51 34.46
CA LEU A 26 -5.45 -13.30 33.69
C LEU A 26 -6.11 -13.63 32.36
N ALA A 27 -7.21 -12.93 32.05
CA ALA A 27 -7.71 -12.89 30.70
C ALA A 27 -6.53 -12.41 29.87
N SER A 28 -5.88 -13.35 29.20
CA SER A 28 -5.04 -13.04 28.05
C SER A 28 -5.94 -12.16 27.19
N SER A 29 -5.59 -10.89 27.05
CA SER A 29 -6.15 -10.10 25.98
C SER A 29 -5.71 -10.84 24.72
N GLN A 30 -6.63 -11.64 24.20
CA GLN A 30 -6.43 -12.42 22.99
C GLN A 30 -6.41 -11.37 21.87
N ALA A 31 -5.23 -10.79 21.65
CA ALA A 31 -4.91 -9.99 20.50
C ALA A 31 -4.71 -10.97 19.34
N ASP A 32 -5.81 -11.58 18.92
CA ASP A 32 -5.91 -12.44 17.75
C ASP A 32 -6.93 -11.81 16.78
N ASP A 33 -6.78 -10.51 16.56
CA ASP A 33 -7.46 -9.82 15.48
C ASP A 33 -6.41 -9.07 14.64
N ASP A 34 -5.65 -9.85 13.87
CA ASP A 34 -4.73 -9.41 12.80
C ASP A 34 -5.48 -8.76 11.60
N SER A 35 -6.64 -8.13 11.86
CA SER A 35 -7.42 -7.39 10.90
C SER A 35 -7.21 -5.88 11.04
N SER A 36 -7.06 -5.19 9.92
CA SER A 36 -7.17 -3.74 9.90
C SER A 36 -8.62 -3.35 10.20
N SER A 37 -8.81 -2.61 11.29
CA SER A 37 -10.13 -2.22 11.82
C SER A 37 -11.00 -1.41 10.85
N ILE A 38 -10.40 -0.77 9.84
CA ILE A 38 -11.09 0.17 8.96
C ILE A 38 -11.72 -0.52 7.73
N PHE A 39 -11.10 -1.60 7.22
CA PHE A 39 -11.58 -2.28 6.00
C PHE A 39 -11.66 -3.80 6.12
N GLY A 40 -11.35 -4.36 7.29
CA GLY A 40 -11.38 -5.80 7.59
C GLY A 40 -10.37 -6.63 6.79
N VAL A 41 -9.35 -6.00 6.20
CA VAL A 41 -8.27 -6.73 5.51
C VAL A 41 -7.41 -7.35 6.60
N ARG A 42 -7.31 -8.68 6.56
CA ARG A 42 -6.46 -9.46 7.47
C ARG A 42 -5.07 -9.60 6.89
N ILE A 43 -4.08 -9.68 7.78
CA ILE A 43 -2.73 -10.11 7.41
C ILE A 43 -2.81 -11.53 6.85
N PRO A 44 -2.46 -11.76 5.57
CA PRO A 44 -2.60 -13.09 4.98
C PRO A 44 -1.68 -14.09 5.66
N THR A 45 -2.19 -15.24 6.08
CA THR A 45 -1.35 -16.28 6.69
C THR A 45 -0.26 -16.73 5.71
N GLY A 46 0.98 -16.85 6.19
CA GLY A 46 2.10 -17.30 5.37
C GLY A 46 2.60 -16.29 4.33
N TYR A 47 2.22 -15.01 4.43
CA TYR A 47 2.64 -14.00 3.46
C TYR A 47 4.16 -13.80 3.39
N ARG A 48 4.90 -14.14 4.45
CA ARG A 48 6.37 -13.99 4.49
C ARG A 48 7.09 -15.00 3.60
N GLN A 49 6.40 -16.07 3.21
CA GLN A 49 6.87 -17.12 2.31
C GLN A 49 6.42 -16.88 0.87
N TRP A 50 5.67 -15.82 0.60
CA TRP A 50 5.23 -15.47 -0.74
C TRP A 50 6.37 -14.98 -1.60
N GLU A 51 6.15 -15.02 -2.93
CA GLU A 51 7.19 -14.73 -3.88
C GLU A 51 7.58 -13.25 -3.88
N LEU A 52 8.87 -12.97 -3.92
CA LEU A 52 9.41 -11.62 -4.05
C LEU A 52 9.16 -11.08 -5.47
N ILE A 53 8.36 -10.03 -5.57
CA ILE A 53 8.11 -9.31 -6.82
C ILE A 53 9.16 -8.23 -7.06
N ALA A 54 9.44 -7.42 -6.03
CA ALA A 54 10.36 -6.29 -6.18
C ALA A 54 11.02 -5.91 -4.85
N ARG A 55 12.22 -5.33 -4.96
CA ARG A 55 12.98 -4.75 -3.86
C ARG A 55 13.29 -3.29 -4.14
N SER A 56 13.32 -2.47 -3.10
CA SER A 56 13.72 -1.07 -3.21
C SER A 56 14.42 -0.60 -1.94
N HIS A 57 15.20 0.46 -2.09
CA HIS A 57 15.85 1.17 -0.99
C HIS A 57 15.35 2.61 -1.01
N GLU A 58 14.85 3.08 0.13
CA GLU A 58 14.47 4.47 0.32
C GLU A 58 15.52 5.18 1.16
N ALA A 59 16.33 6.02 0.50
CA ALA A 59 17.35 6.83 1.15
C ALA A 59 16.75 8.06 1.84
N GLY A 60 17.60 8.83 2.55
CA GLY A 60 17.18 10.04 3.27
C GLY A 60 16.53 9.72 4.62
N ASP A 61 15.54 10.51 5.02
CA ASP A 61 14.97 10.49 6.38
C ASP A 61 14.33 9.15 6.75
N PHE A 62 13.76 8.45 5.77
CA PHE A 62 13.17 7.13 6.02
C PHE A 62 14.26 6.05 6.20
N ASN A 63 15.31 6.05 5.37
CA ASN A 63 16.42 5.08 5.40
C ASN A 63 15.93 3.62 5.58
N GLU A 64 15.19 3.12 4.58
CA GLU A 64 14.49 1.83 4.66
C GLU A 64 14.86 0.87 3.53
N LEU A 65 14.93 -0.41 3.87
CA LEU A 65 14.87 -1.53 2.92
C LEU A 65 13.41 -1.95 2.75
N ARG A 66 12.94 -2.05 1.50
CA ARG A 66 11.56 -2.37 1.18
C ARG A 66 11.48 -3.54 0.21
N VAL A 67 10.49 -4.40 0.43
CA VAL A 67 10.17 -5.51 -0.49
C VAL A 67 8.67 -5.57 -0.74
N ILE A 68 8.30 -6.08 -1.91
CA ILE A 68 6.93 -6.39 -2.29
C ILE A 68 6.88 -7.89 -2.52
N LEU A 69 6.01 -8.56 -1.77
CA LEU A 69 5.68 -9.97 -1.93
C LEU A 69 4.32 -10.11 -2.59
N GLY A 70 4.12 -11.17 -3.38
CA GLY A 70 2.87 -11.45 -4.07
C GLY A 70 2.39 -12.88 -3.85
N ASN A 71 1.08 -13.05 -3.67
CA ASN A 71 0.49 -14.38 -3.78
C ASN A 71 0.59 -14.89 -5.24
N ALA A 72 0.31 -16.18 -5.46
CA ALA A 72 0.47 -16.80 -6.78
C ALA A 72 -0.24 -16.00 -7.90
N THR A 73 -1.47 -15.54 -7.65
CA THR A 73 -2.24 -14.71 -8.59
C THR A 73 -1.53 -13.40 -8.95
N ALA A 74 -1.06 -12.64 -7.95
CA ALA A 74 -0.37 -11.38 -8.18
C ALA A 74 0.98 -11.58 -8.88
N THR A 75 1.70 -12.65 -8.52
CA THR A 75 2.99 -12.99 -9.12
C THR A 75 2.84 -13.40 -10.58
N THR A 76 1.86 -14.23 -10.91
CA THR A 76 1.55 -14.59 -12.30
C THR A 76 1.19 -13.35 -13.11
N ALA A 77 0.30 -12.49 -12.59
CA ALA A 77 -0.06 -11.24 -13.24
C ALA A 77 1.16 -10.34 -13.50
N TYR A 78 2.10 -10.25 -12.55
CA TYR A 78 3.34 -9.50 -12.75
C TYR A 78 4.25 -10.08 -13.83
N ARG A 79 4.40 -11.41 -13.88
CA ARG A 79 5.24 -12.08 -14.88
C ARG A 79 4.68 -11.98 -16.29
N GLU A 80 3.36 -12.05 -16.40
CA GLU A 80 2.64 -12.02 -17.68
C GLU A 80 2.31 -10.59 -18.13
N GLY A 81 2.55 -9.58 -17.27
CA GLY A 81 2.17 -8.20 -17.56
C GLY A 81 0.66 -7.97 -17.55
N THR A 82 -0.11 -8.84 -16.88
CA THR A 82 -1.57 -8.77 -16.84
C THR A 82 -2.03 -7.55 -16.04
N LEU A 83 -2.73 -6.65 -16.73
CA LEU A 83 -3.41 -5.52 -16.12
C LEU A 83 -4.86 -5.45 -16.66
N PRO A 84 -5.85 -5.13 -15.82
CA PRO A 84 -5.76 -5.07 -14.35
C PRO A 84 -5.46 -6.46 -13.76
N PHE A 85 -4.91 -6.51 -12.55
CA PHE A 85 -4.63 -7.75 -11.85
C PHE A 85 -5.93 -8.52 -11.62
N PRO A 86 -5.89 -9.87 -11.69
CA PRO A 86 -7.06 -10.70 -11.42
C PRO A 86 -7.57 -10.54 -9.99
N ASP A 87 -8.86 -10.78 -9.80
CA ASP A 87 -9.49 -10.82 -8.49
C ASP A 87 -8.79 -11.84 -7.57
N GLY A 88 -8.62 -11.46 -6.30
CA GLY A 88 -7.85 -12.24 -5.34
C GLY A 88 -6.34 -12.05 -5.44
N ALA A 89 -5.82 -11.21 -6.34
CA ALA A 89 -4.42 -10.79 -6.28
C ALA A 89 -4.12 -10.01 -4.99
N ILE A 90 -3.07 -10.41 -4.28
CA ILE A 90 -2.64 -9.76 -3.03
C ILE A 90 -1.16 -9.41 -3.12
N LEU A 91 -0.85 -8.16 -2.78
CA LEU A 91 0.51 -7.67 -2.62
C LEU A 91 0.74 -7.29 -1.16
N VAL A 92 1.89 -7.69 -0.62
CA VAL A 92 2.34 -7.27 0.71
C VAL A 92 3.64 -6.51 0.58
N LYS A 93 3.61 -5.23 0.96
CA LYS A 93 4.81 -4.39 1.05
C LYS A 93 5.34 -4.46 2.49
N LEU A 94 6.59 -4.85 2.62
CA LEU A 94 7.32 -4.86 3.89
C LEU A 94 8.42 -3.81 3.84
N ALA A 95 8.63 -3.14 4.98
CA ALA A 95 9.69 -2.17 5.15
C ALA A 95 10.39 -2.39 6.49
N TRP A 96 11.71 -2.23 6.48
CA TRP A 96 12.57 -2.24 7.67
C TRP A 96 13.53 -1.06 7.60
N LYS A 97 13.97 -0.55 8.76
CA LYS A 97 15.12 0.33 8.80
C LYS A 97 16.34 -0.35 8.18
N ARG A 98 17.14 0.42 7.45
CA ARG A 98 18.42 -0.05 6.90
C ARG A 98 19.52 0.21 7.93
N GLU A 99 20.12 -0.85 8.41
CA GLU A 99 21.17 -0.79 9.44
C GLU A 99 22.48 -1.40 8.93
N PRO A 100 23.66 -0.90 9.33
CA PRO A 100 24.92 -1.53 8.98
C PRO A 100 25.03 -2.92 9.62
N SER A 101 25.56 -3.89 8.89
CA SER A 101 25.83 -5.22 9.45
C SER A 101 26.95 -5.15 10.48
N LEU A 102 26.73 -5.78 11.64
CA LEU A 102 27.77 -5.93 12.66
C LEU A 102 28.83 -6.97 12.27
N GLU A 103 28.46 -7.92 11.41
CA GLU A 103 29.29 -9.07 11.03
C GLU A 103 30.09 -8.81 9.74
N PHE A 104 29.53 -8.02 8.83
CA PHE A 104 30.11 -7.78 7.50
C PHE A 104 30.29 -6.28 7.26
N PRO A 105 31.50 -5.73 7.53
CA PRO A 105 31.79 -4.32 7.29
C PRO A 105 31.45 -3.89 5.87
N GLY A 106 30.67 -2.82 5.74
CA GLY A 106 30.19 -2.29 4.45
C GLY A 106 28.88 -2.90 3.93
N ALA A 107 28.38 -3.98 4.54
CA ALA A 107 27.06 -4.52 4.24
C ALA A 107 25.96 -3.87 5.09
N PHE A 108 24.72 -3.98 4.62
CA PHE A 108 23.53 -3.47 5.30
C PHE A 108 22.49 -4.58 5.44
N VAL A 109 21.77 -4.57 6.55
CA VAL A 109 20.76 -5.58 6.91
C VAL A 109 19.44 -4.90 7.28
N PRO A 110 18.32 -5.65 7.22
CA PRO A 110 17.06 -5.19 7.79
C PRO A 110 17.16 -5.07 9.32
N GLY A 111 16.86 -3.88 9.83
CA GLY A 111 16.67 -3.58 11.25
C GLY A 111 15.21 -3.72 11.67
N HIS A 112 14.73 -2.81 12.52
CA HIS A 112 13.33 -2.81 12.97
C HIS A 112 12.33 -2.68 11.81
N ALA A 113 11.27 -3.50 11.83
CA ALA A 113 10.20 -3.47 10.84
C ALA A 113 9.34 -2.20 10.99
N THR A 114 9.34 -1.33 9.99
CA THR A 114 8.62 -0.04 10.05
C THR A 114 7.23 -0.13 9.46
N THR A 115 6.97 -1.04 8.51
CA THR A 115 5.66 -1.12 7.84
C THR A 115 5.37 -2.52 7.32
N VAL A 116 4.13 -2.96 7.50
CA VAL A 116 3.48 -4.04 6.75
C VAL A 116 2.24 -3.45 6.10
N GLN A 117 2.22 -3.39 4.77
CA GLN A 117 1.10 -2.83 4.01
C GLN A 117 0.56 -3.89 3.06
N ILE A 118 -0.74 -4.20 3.16
CA ILE A 118 -1.41 -5.22 2.37
C ILE A 118 -2.33 -4.54 1.37
N MET A 119 -2.28 -4.98 0.12
CA MET A 119 -3.12 -4.51 -0.97
C MET A 119 -3.84 -5.74 -1.54
N VAL A 120 -5.17 -5.73 -1.52
CA VAL A 120 -6.01 -6.83 -2.01
C VAL A 120 -6.83 -6.32 -3.20
N LYS A 121 -6.77 -7.04 -4.33
CA LYS A 121 -7.68 -6.83 -5.46
C LYS A 121 -8.98 -7.57 -5.17
N ASP A 122 -9.98 -6.84 -4.71
CA ASP A 122 -11.32 -7.36 -4.41
C ASP A 122 -12.38 -6.31 -4.82
N PRO A 123 -12.79 -6.28 -6.10
CA PRO A 123 -13.71 -5.26 -6.60
C PRO A 123 -15.09 -5.36 -5.94
N LYS A 124 -15.52 -6.54 -5.49
CA LYS A 124 -16.81 -6.73 -4.82
C LYS A 124 -16.81 -6.08 -3.43
N ARG A 125 -15.76 -6.30 -2.66
CA ARG A 125 -15.59 -5.71 -1.32
C ARG A 125 -15.47 -4.19 -1.35
N TYR A 126 -14.90 -3.65 -2.42
CA TYR A 126 -14.69 -2.21 -2.57
C TYR A 126 -15.63 -1.58 -3.59
N ALA A 127 -16.72 -2.23 -3.98
CA ALA A 127 -17.63 -1.73 -5.03
C ALA A 127 -18.23 -0.35 -4.69
N SER A 128 -18.54 -0.09 -3.42
CA SER A 128 -19.00 1.23 -2.95
C SER A 128 -17.90 2.27 -2.83
N MET A 129 -16.63 1.84 -2.83
CA MET A 129 -15.43 2.69 -2.69
C MET A 129 -14.74 2.95 -4.03
N ALA A 130 -15.01 2.11 -5.03
CA ALA A 130 -14.74 2.33 -6.44
C ALA A 130 -15.74 3.32 -7.07
N ALA A 131 -16.50 4.05 -6.25
CA ALA A 131 -17.11 5.31 -6.64
C ALA A 131 -15.98 6.26 -7.04
N GLY A 132 -15.55 6.07 -8.29
CA GLY A 132 -14.52 6.84 -8.95
C GLY A 132 -14.83 8.30 -8.75
N ALA A 133 -13.77 9.05 -8.52
CA ALA A 133 -13.79 10.47 -8.66
C ALA A 133 -14.09 10.75 -10.15
N SER A 134 -15.37 10.76 -10.51
CA SER A 134 -15.83 10.98 -11.88
C SER A 134 -15.45 12.39 -12.24
N ALA A 135 -14.81 12.58 -13.39
CA ALA A 135 -14.72 13.91 -13.99
C ALA A 135 -16.14 14.33 -14.40
N ALA A 136 -16.88 14.95 -13.48
CA ALA A 136 -18.05 15.74 -13.82
C ALA A 136 -17.54 17.01 -14.50
N ASP A 137 -18.34 17.64 -15.37
CA ASP A 137 -17.95 18.89 -16.02
C ASP A 137 -17.59 20.01 -15.03
N GLU A 138 -18.03 19.86 -13.77
CA GLU A 138 -17.78 20.79 -12.67
C GLU A 138 -16.67 20.35 -11.71
N VAL A 139 -16.17 19.10 -11.77
CA VAL A 139 -15.17 18.57 -10.80
C VAL A 139 -14.06 17.79 -11.50
N HIS A 140 -12.82 18.28 -11.34
CA HIS A 140 -11.59 17.62 -11.76
C HIS A 140 -10.94 16.91 -10.57
N ASN A 141 -10.58 15.63 -10.73
CA ASN A 141 -10.07 14.82 -9.63
C ASN A 141 -8.57 14.52 -9.79
N LEU A 142 -7.85 14.54 -8.67
CA LEU A 142 -6.41 14.32 -8.62
C LEU A 142 -6.05 13.42 -7.44
N ILE A 143 -5.13 12.48 -7.63
CA ILE A 143 -4.76 11.52 -6.58
C ILE A 143 -3.32 11.77 -6.13
N VAL A 144 -3.09 11.71 -4.83
CA VAL A 144 -1.75 11.80 -4.23
C VAL A 144 -1.62 10.80 -3.09
N CYS A 145 -0.40 10.46 -2.69
CA CYS A 145 -0.11 9.94 -1.38
C CYS A 145 0.94 10.83 -0.74
N THR A 146 0.51 11.79 0.08
CA THR A 146 1.42 12.79 0.68
C THR A 146 2.50 12.10 1.53
N LEU A 147 2.13 11.03 2.23
CA LEU A 147 3.00 10.28 3.14
C LEU A 147 4.07 9.44 2.44
N CYS A 148 3.79 8.89 1.25
CA CYS A 148 4.76 8.05 0.55
C CYS A 148 4.51 7.97 -0.96
N SER A 149 3.77 6.96 -1.40
CA SER A 149 3.51 6.64 -2.82
C SER A 149 2.45 5.55 -2.94
N CYS A 150 1.46 5.55 -2.05
CA CYS A 150 0.30 4.66 -2.13
C CYS A 150 -0.34 4.81 -3.51
N TYR A 151 -0.44 3.70 -4.23
CA TYR A 151 -0.83 3.68 -5.64
C TYR A 151 -1.70 2.44 -5.92
N PRO A 152 -2.71 2.53 -6.80
CA PRO A 152 -3.57 1.39 -7.14
C PRO A 152 -2.82 0.38 -8.03
N ARG A 153 -1.74 -0.23 -7.49
CA ARG A 153 -0.87 -1.12 -8.25
C ARG A 153 -1.58 -2.28 -8.94
N PRO A 154 -2.58 -2.92 -8.31
CA PRO A 154 -3.34 -3.97 -8.98
C PRO A 154 -4.11 -3.47 -10.20
N ALA A 155 -4.41 -2.18 -10.34
CA ALA A 155 -5.10 -1.64 -11.51
C ALA A 155 -4.14 -0.97 -12.51
N LEU A 156 -3.17 -0.19 -12.00
CA LEU A 156 -2.38 0.75 -12.81
C LEU A 156 -0.88 0.43 -12.85
N GLY A 157 -0.42 -0.66 -12.21
CA GLY A 157 1.01 -0.99 -12.15
C GLY A 157 1.79 -0.16 -11.14
N LEU A 158 3.11 -0.01 -11.32
CA LEU A 158 3.94 0.74 -10.37
C LEU A 158 3.70 2.26 -10.49
N PRO A 159 3.72 3.03 -9.38
CA PRO A 159 3.62 4.48 -9.46
C PRO A 159 4.79 5.06 -10.28
N PRO A 160 4.52 6.03 -11.15
CA PRO A 160 5.56 6.69 -11.93
C PRO A 160 6.51 7.48 -11.01
N ASP A 161 7.71 7.77 -11.52
CA ASP A 161 8.76 8.43 -10.72
C ASP A 161 8.30 9.77 -10.14
N TRP A 162 7.70 10.62 -10.97
CA TRP A 162 7.21 11.94 -10.55
C TRP A 162 6.19 11.87 -9.39
N TYR A 163 5.35 10.83 -9.34
CA TYR A 163 4.35 10.66 -8.28
C TYR A 163 4.98 10.43 -6.91
N LYS A 164 6.18 9.81 -6.90
CA LYS A 164 6.93 9.50 -5.67
C LYS A 164 7.74 10.72 -5.17
N LEU A 165 8.01 11.70 -6.04
CA LEU A 165 8.88 12.82 -5.71
C LEU A 165 8.22 13.79 -4.72
N LYS A 166 9.04 14.34 -3.82
CA LYS A 166 8.62 15.34 -2.82
C LYS A 166 7.89 16.54 -3.44
N PRO A 167 8.34 17.14 -4.56
CA PRO A 167 7.67 18.28 -5.17
C PRO A 167 6.20 18.01 -5.51
N TYR A 168 5.85 16.83 -6.04
CA TYR A 168 4.45 16.49 -6.28
C TYR A 168 3.69 16.33 -4.95
N ARG A 169 4.22 15.48 -4.06
CA ARG A 169 3.55 15.09 -2.80
C ARG A 169 3.32 16.24 -1.83
N SER A 170 4.20 17.23 -1.78
CA SER A 170 4.07 18.36 -0.85
C SER A 170 3.23 19.52 -1.40
N ARG A 171 3.06 19.61 -2.72
CA ARG A 171 2.45 20.77 -3.38
C ARG A 171 1.03 20.50 -3.86
N VAL A 172 0.77 19.29 -4.35
CA VAL A 172 -0.48 18.99 -5.04
C VAL A 172 -1.73 19.16 -4.17
N VAL A 173 -1.61 19.04 -2.85
CA VAL A 173 -2.72 19.28 -1.91
C VAL A 173 -3.00 20.76 -1.64
N SER A 174 -2.00 21.64 -1.81
CA SER A 174 -2.10 23.07 -1.50
C SER A 174 -2.21 23.96 -2.73
N GLU A 175 -1.61 23.55 -3.84
CA GLU A 175 -1.56 24.29 -5.11
C GLU A 175 -1.84 23.38 -6.32
N PRO A 176 -2.96 22.62 -6.33
CA PRO A 176 -3.23 21.63 -7.36
C PRO A 176 -3.29 22.22 -8.78
N ARG A 177 -3.86 23.43 -8.95
CA ARG A 177 -3.92 24.11 -10.26
C ARG A 177 -2.53 24.41 -10.83
N ILE A 178 -1.60 24.88 -9.97
CA ILE A 178 -0.24 25.21 -10.38
C ILE A 178 0.50 23.93 -10.79
N VAL A 179 0.41 22.88 -9.96
CA VAL A 179 1.01 21.58 -10.26
C VAL A 179 0.48 21.02 -11.58
N LEU A 180 -0.84 21.04 -11.81
CA LEU A 180 -1.42 20.58 -13.07
C LEU A 180 -0.93 21.41 -14.28
N ALA A 181 -0.80 22.74 -14.13
CA ALA A 181 -0.28 23.61 -15.17
C ALA A 181 1.18 23.30 -15.54
N GLU A 182 2.02 22.94 -14.56
CA GLU A 182 3.40 22.47 -14.81
C GLU A 182 3.44 21.17 -15.64
N PHE A 183 2.42 20.33 -15.51
CA PHE A 183 2.20 19.16 -16.34
C PHE A 183 1.50 19.46 -17.68
N GLY A 184 1.26 20.73 -18.01
CA GLY A 184 0.57 21.16 -19.22
C GLY A 184 -0.96 21.01 -19.19
N THR A 185 -1.55 20.77 -18.02
CA THR A 185 -3.00 20.62 -17.83
C THR A 185 -3.58 21.88 -17.19
N ILE A 186 -4.34 22.67 -17.95
CA ILE A 186 -4.98 23.89 -17.45
C ILE A 186 -6.44 23.60 -17.14
N ILE A 187 -6.83 23.78 -15.88
CA ILE A 187 -8.21 23.57 -15.41
C ILE A 187 -8.87 24.94 -15.17
N PRO A 188 -10.03 25.23 -15.81
CA PRO A 188 -10.78 26.47 -15.60
C PRO A 188 -11.09 26.77 -14.13
N ASP A 189 -11.14 28.05 -13.78
CA ASP A 189 -11.30 28.50 -12.38
C ASP A 189 -12.65 28.09 -11.76
N ASP A 190 -13.67 27.93 -12.60
CA ASP A 190 -15.03 27.50 -12.27
C ASP A 190 -15.18 25.99 -12.06
N VAL A 191 -14.17 25.20 -12.41
CA VAL A 191 -14.14 23.74 -12.18
C VAL A 191 -13.50 23.44 -10.82
N GLU A 192 -14.22 22.79 -9.90
CA GLU A 192 -13.68 22.34 -8.60
C GLU A 192 -12.51 21.37 -8.83
N ILE A 193 -11.40 21.51 -8.10
CA ILE A 193 -10.36 20.47 -8.06
C ILE A 193 -10.43 19.73 -6.73
N ARG A 194 -10.66 18.42 -6.83
CA ARG A 194 -10.71 17.52 -5.67
C ARG A 194 -9.47 16.65 -5.61
N VAL A 195 -8.64 16.90 -4.61
CA VAL A 195 -7.42 16.12 -4.37
C VAL A 195 -7.71 15.03 -3.34
N SER A 196 -7.57 13.77 -3.75
CA SER A 196 -7.73 12.59 -2.90
C SER A 196 -6.38 12.09 -2.42
N ASP A 197 -6.12 12.22 -1.12
CA ASP A 197 -4.89 11.73 -0.49
C ASP A 197 -5.06 10.29 0.00
N ALA A 198 -4.35 9.36 -0.64
CA ALA A 198 -4.32 7.93 -0.35
C ALA A 198 -3.47 7.62 0.90
N THR A 199 -3.77 8.26 2.02
CA THR A 199 -3.11 8.06 3.32
C THR A 199 -3.56 6.79 4.05
N ALA A 200 -4.72 6.25 3.69
CA ALA A 200 -5.26 5.01 4.26
C ALA A 200 -4.95 3.78 3.36
N MET A 201 -5.56 2.63 3.66
CA MET A 201 -5.46 1.44 2.80
C MET A 201 -6.22 1.57 1.47
N VAL A 202 -6.99 2.65 1.30
CA VAL A 202 -7.72 2.93 0.07
C VAL A 202 -6.76 3.30 -1.04
N ARG A 203 -7.04 2.81 -2.25
CA ARG A 203 -6.35 3.21 -3.46
C ARG A 203 -7.40 3.77 -4.40
N TYR A 204 -7.20 5.03 -4.78
CA TYR A 204 -8.06 5.70 -5.74
C TYR A 204 -7.54 5.44 -7.15
N LEU A 205 -8.46 5.44 -8.10
CA LEU A 205 -8.21 5.71 -9.51
C LEU A 205 -9.29 6.71 -9.97
N VAL A 206 -8.93 7.57 -10.90
CA VAL A 206 -9.87 8.49 -11.56
C VAL A 206 -10.55 7.76 -12.70
N LEU A 207 -11.86 7.93 -12.84
CA LEU A 207 -12.58 7.55 -14.05
C LEU A 207 -12.72 8.81 -14.93
N PRO A 208 -11.98 8.92 -16.05
CA PRO A 208 -12.05 10.09 -16.90
C PRO A 208 -13.43 10.20 -17.57
N LYS A 209 -13.83 11.44 -17.91
CA LYS A 209 -15.05 11.69 -18.68
C LYS A 209 -14.94 11.00 -20.03
N ARG A 210 -16.01 10.35 -20.47
CA ARG A 210 -16.07 9.78 -21.82
C ARG A 210 -15.96 10.90 -22.86
N PRO A 211 -15.01 10.83 -23.81
CA PRO A 211 -14.91 11.83 -24.87
C PRO A 211 -16.17 11.87 -25.74
N GLU A 212 -16.54 13.08 -26.17
CA GLU A 212 -17.55 13.28 -27.20
C GLU A 212 -17.16 12.57 -28.50
N GLY A 213 -18.15 12.20 -29.31
CA GLY A 213 -17.90 11.49 -30.57
C GLY A 213 -17.57 10.00 -30.43
N THR A 214 -17.55 9.45 -29.21
CA THR A 214 -17.31 8.02 -28.99
C THR A 214 -18.57 7.21 -28.70
N ALA A 215 -19.77 7.74 -28.97
CA ALA A 215 -21.05 7.09 -28.61
C ALA A 215 -21.16 5.64 -29.10
N ASP A 216 -20.67 5.38 -30.32
CA ASP A 216 -20.74 4.07 -30.98
C ASP A 216 -19.51 3.18 -30.72
N TYR A 217 -18.56 3.62 -29.88
CA TYR A 217 -17.36 2.83 -29.57
C TYR A 217 -17.73 1.64 -28.69
N THR A 218 -17.09 0.49 -28.98
CA THR A 218 -17.13 -0.69 -28.11
C THR A 218 -16.34 -0.44 -26.82
N GLU A 219 -16.52 -1.32 -25.83
CA GLU A 219 -15.75 -1.27 -24.58
C GLU A 219 -14.23 -1.30 -24.86
N ASP A 220 -13.77 -2.21 -25.71
CA ASP A 220 -12.36 -2.32 -26.08
C ASP A 220 -11.83 -1.03 -26.74
N ALA A 221 -12.62 -0.44 -27.65
CA ALA A 221 -12.25 0.81 -28.32
C ALA A 221 -12.21 2.00 -27.35
N LEU A 222 -13.05 2.01 -26.31
CA LEU A 222 -12.98 3.03 -25.24
C LEU A 222 -11.78 2.80 -24.33
N ALA A 223 -11.46 1.54 -24.01
CA ALA A 223 -10.32 1.19 -23.17
C ALA A 223 -8.98 1.64 -23.78
N GLU A 224 -8.83 1.57 -25.11
CA GLU A 224 -7.64 2.08 -25.81
C GLU A 224 -7.40 3.59 -25.61
N LEU A 225 -8.45 4.37 -25.35
CA LEU A 225 -8.33 5.82 -25.15
C LEU A 225 -7.90 6.19 -23.72
N VAL A 226 -8.12 5.29 -22.75
CA VAL A 226 -7.88 5.58 -21.32
C VAL A 226 -6.42 5.35 -20.97
N THR A 227 -5.66 6.43 -20.81
CA THR A 227 -4.25 6.36 -20.42
C THR A 227 -4.07 6.27 -18.90
N HIS A 228 -2.90 5.81 -18.46
CA HIS A 228 -2.48 5.83 -17.06
C HIS A 228 -2.66 7.22 -16.41
N ASP A 229 -2.27 8.28 -17.12
CA ASP A 229 -2.36 9.63 -16.61
C ASP A 229 -3.81 10.13 -16.52
N ALA A 230 -4.69 9.70 -17.43
CA ALA A 230 -6.12 9.97 -17.34
C ALA A 230 -6.72 9.36 -16.05
N MET A 231 -6.19 8.21 -15.62
CA MET A 231 -6.64 7.52 -14.40
C MET A 231 -6.01 8.03 -13.10
N ILE A 232 -5.08 8.99 -13.14
CA ILE A 232 -4.47 9.60 -11.94
C ILE A 232 -4.71 11.09 -11.83
N ARG A 233 -4.66 11.79 -12.96
CA ARG A 233 -4.73 13.26 -13.06
C ARG A 233 -5.95 13.75 -13.82
N ALA A 234 -6.91 12.88 -14.13
CA ALA A 234 -8.12 13.21 -14.90
C ALA A 234 -7.84 14.02 -16.18
N ILE A 235 -6.70 13.79 -16.85
CA ILE A 235 -6.42 14.50 -18.10
C ILE A 235 -7.51 14.15 -19.13
N PRO A 236 -8.00 15.14 -19.91
CA PRO A 236 -8.98 14.86 -20.95
C PRO A 236 -8.52 13.75 -21.87
N VAL A 237 -9.35 12.74 -22.02
CA VAL A 237 -9.15 11.70 -23.03
C VAL A 237 -9.63 12.26 -24.36
N THR A 238 -8.79 12.26 -25.38
CA THR A 238 -9.13 12.74 -26.73
C THR A 238 -8.99 11.60 -27.75
N ILE A 239 -9.77 11.67 -28.82
CA ILE A 239 -9.75 10.67 -29.91
C ILE A 239 -8.40 10.70 -30.67
N ASP A 240 -7.68 11.82 -30.61
CA ASP A 240 -6.43 12.08 -31.34
C ASP A 240 -5.13 11.78 -30.57
N ASN A 241 -5.18 10.92 -29.53
CA ASN A 241 -3.98 10.53 -28.75
C ASN A 241 -2.99 9.64 -29.55
N GLY A 242 -2.46 10.16 -30.67
CA GLY A 242 -1.22 9.68 -31.29
C GLY A 242 -1.33 8.55 -32.29
N ARG A 243 -2.40 8.45 -33.08
CA ARG A 243 -2.35 7.72 -34.36
C ARG A 243 -1.62 8.57 -35.40
N THR A 244 -0.30 8.49 -35.45
CA THR A 244 0.36 8.59 -36.76
C THR A 244 -0.03 7.34 -37.54
N ALA A 245 -0.59 7.54 -38.74
CA ALA A 245 -0.82 6.50 -39.73
C ALA A 245 0.45 5.68 -40.02
#